data_AF-A0A2H9L0K7-F1
#
_entry.id   AF-A0A2H9L0K7-F1
#
_cell.length_a   1.000
_cell.length_b   1.000
_cell.length_c   1.000
_cell.angle_alpha   90.00
_cell.angle_beta   90.00
_cell.angle_gamma   90.00
#
_symmetry.space_group_name_H-M   'P 1'
#
loop_
_entity.id
_entity.type
_entity.pdbx_description
1 polymer ?
#
loop_
_entity_poly.entity_id
_entity_poly.type
_entity_poly.pdbx_seq_one_letter_code
_entity_poly.pdbx_strand_id
1 'polypeptide(L)' 'MFIKGHNACAGCGCALCMRWVLNTLGKDTVVANATGCMEVVSTQYPASSWGVPYVHSV' A
#
# COMPACT_ATOMS: atom_id res chain seq x y z
N MET A 1 4.35 7.83 0.68
CA MET A 1 3.91 7.61 -0.73
C MET A 1 2.79 6.57 -0.92
N PHE A 2 1.91 6.37 0.07
CA PHE A 2 0.66 5.62 -0.11
C PHE A 2 -0.45 6.60 -0.50
N ILE A 3 -1.05 6.44 -1.69
CA ILE A 3 -1.97 7.43 -2.26
C ILE A 3 -3.43 7.14 -1.87
N LYS A 4 -4.30 8.15 -2.03
CA LYS A 4 -5.75 7.99 -1.85
C LYS A 4 -6.30 7.12 -2.99
N GLY A 5 -7.34 6.33 -2.72
CA GLY A 5 -7.95 5.42 -3.70
C GLY A 5 -7.85 3.93 -3.37
N HIS A 6 -7.57 3.59 -2.12
CA HIS A 6 -7.60 2.22 -1.61
C HIS A 6 -8.98 1.88 -1.00
N ASN A 7 -9.36 0.61 -1.01
CA ASN A 7 -10.62 0.11 -0.45
C ASN A 7 -10.49 -0.47 0.98
N ALA A 8 -9.56 0.07 1.76
CA ALA A 8 -9.43 -0.28 3.17
C ALA A 8 -10.62 0.24 4.00
N CYS A 9 -10.98 -0.46 5.07
CA CYS A 9 -12.04 -0.04 5.99
C CYS A 9 -11.80 1.38 6.55
N ALA A 10 -12.88 2.08 6.91
CA ALA A 10 -12.80 3.36 7.59
C ALA A 10 -12.00 3.21 8.90
N GLY A 11 -10.92 3.99 9.04
CA GLY A 11 -10.02 3.89 10.20
C GLY A 11 -9.06 2.70 10.18
N CYS A 12 -8.82 2.06 9.02
CA CYS A 12 -7.88 0.95 8.92
C CYS A 12 -6.47 1.35 9.41
N GLY A 13 -6.01 0.72 10.50
CA GLY A 13 -4.68 0.95 11.06
C GLY A 13 -3.55 0.53 10.12
N CYS A 14 -3.74 -0.52 9.33
CA CYS A 14 -2.72 -1.01 8.39
C CYS A 14 -2.45 0.01 7.26
N ALA A 15 -3.51 0.60 6.70
CA ALA A 15 -3.40 1.67 5.69
C ALA A 15 -2.72 2.92 6.28
N LEU A 16 -3.02 3.27 7.53
CA LEU A 16 -2.37 4.37 8.21
C LEU A 16 -0.87 4.08 8.43
N CYS A 17 -0.52 2.90 8.95
CA CYS A 17 0.87 2.47 9.11
C CYS A 17 1.66 2.55 7.80
N MET A 18 1.11 2.02 6.69
CA MET A 18 1.76 2.06 5.39
C MET A 18 2.00 3.49 4.90
N ARG A 19 1.06 4.41 5.16
CA ARG A 19 1.25 5.83 4.87
C ARG A 19 2.43 6.42 5.66
N TRP A 20 2.53 6.15 6.96
CA TRP A 20 3.64 6.64 7.78
C TRP A 20 4.97 6.04 7.33
N VAL A 21 5.04 4.71 7.20
CA VAL A 21 6.25 3.98 6.80
C VAL A 21 6.75 4.45 5.43
N LEU A 22 5.87 4.58 4.43
CA LEU A 22 6.26 5.07 3.11
C LEU A 22 6.52 6.59 3.05
N ASN A 23 6.13 7.34 4.06
CA ASN A 23 6.52 8.76 4.16
C ASN A 23 7.89 8.89 4.82
N THR A 24 8.24 8.00 5.75
CA THR A 24 9.57 7.97 6.38
C THR A 24 10.65 7.40 5.48
N LEU A 25 10.34 6.37 4.67
CA LEU A 25 11.33 5.72 3.80
C LEU A 25 11.62 6.52 2.52
N GLY A 26 10.65 7.29 2.01
CA GLY A 26 10.83 8.13 0.83
C GLY A 26 10.62 7.40 -0.51
N LYS A 27 11.22 7.94 -1.58
CA LYS A 27 10.98 7.51 -2.97
C LYS A 27 11.79 6.28 -3.38
N ASP A 28 12.97 6.09 -2.79
CA ASP A 28 13.86 4.96 -3.05
C ASP A 28 13.46 3.76 -2.18
N THR A 29 12.24 3.28 -2.37
CA THR A 29 11.67 2.17 -1.59
C THR A 29 10.90 1.25 -2.51
N VAL A 30 11.09 -0.06 -2.32
CA VAL A 30 10.32 -1.11 -3.00
C VAL A 30 9.48 -1.84 -1.96
N VAL A 31 8.20 -2.05 -2.25
CA VAL A 31 7.30 -2.77 -1.37
C VAL A 31 7.09 -4.19 -1.90
N ALA A 32 7.54 -5.19 -1.15
CA ALA A 32 7.19 -6.59 -1.36
C ALA A 32 6.13 -6.96 -0.32
N ASN A 33 4.92 -7.30 -0.76
CA ASN A 33 3.80 -7.53 0.14
C ASN A 33 3.15 -8.89 -0.10
N ALA A 34 2.80 -9.52 1.02
CA ALA A 34 2.15 -10.81 1.08
C ALA A 34 0.68 -10.77 0.69
N THR A 35 0.16 -11.94 0.29
CA THR A 35 -1.28 -12.13 0.14
C THR A 35 -2.01 -11.75 1.42
N GLY A 36 -2.94 -10.80 1.35
CA GLY A 36 -3.68 -10.34 2.53
C GLY A 36 -4.49 -9.08 2.33
N CYS A 37 -5.09 -8.57 3.43
CA CYS A 37 -5.98 -7.40 3.35
C CYS A 37 -5.31 -6.21 2.66
N MET A 38 -4.05 -5.93 2.98
CA MET A 38 -3.36 -4.78 2.40
C MET A 38 -3.01 -4.95 0.93
N GLU A 39 -2.84 -6.17 0.43
CA GLU A 39 -2.73 -6.41 -1.01
C GLU A 39 -4.10 -6.10 -1.65
N VAL A 40 -5.15 -6.82 -1.23
CA VAL A 40 -6.47 -6.75 -1.86
C VAL A 40 -7.08 -5.35 -1.83
N VAL A 41 -6.85 -4.55 -0.80
CA VAL A 41 -7.43 -3.20 -0.71
C VAL A 41 -6.60 -2.13 -1.43
N SER A 42 -5.32 -2.39 -1.70
CA SER A 42 -4.41 -1.39 -2.28
C SER A 42 -4.11 -1.63 -3.76
N THR A 43 -4.24 -2.86 -4.27
CA THR A 43 -3.95 -3.24 -5.66
C THR A 43 -5.19 -3.76 -6.40
N GLN A 44 -6.29 -3.01 -6.34
CA GLN A 44 -7.52 -3.40 -7.02
C GLN A 44 -7.53 -2.96 -8.47
N TYR A 45 -7.66 -3.92 -9.37
CA TYR A 45 -7.80 -3.64 -10.80
C TYR A 45 -8.89 -2.57 -11.06
N PRO A 46 -8.62 -1.53 -11.87
CA PRO A 46 -7.43 -1.30 -12.71
C PRO A 46 -6.32 -0.43 -12.06
N ALA A 47 -6.43 -0.11 -10.77
CA ALA A 47 -5.58 0.88 -10.10
C ALA A 47 -4.69 0.26 -9.00
N SER A 48 -3.62 0.97 -8.65
CA SER A 48 -2.85 0.67 -7.45
C SER A 48 -2.68 1.93 -6.61
N SER A 49 -2.75 1.76 -5.29
CA SER A 49 -2.58 2.84 -4.31
C SER A 49 -1.12 3.03 -3.89
N TRP A 50 -0.18 2.43 -4.62
CA TRP A 50 1.25 2.48 -4.37
C TRP A 50 1.91 3.51 -5.28
N GLY A 51 2.47 4.57 -4.68
CA GLY A 51 3.26 5.57 -5.40
C GLY A 51 4.74 5.18 -5.56
N VAL A 52 5.09 3.93 -5.27
CA VAL A 52 6.43 3.34 -5.32
C VAL A 52 6.36 1.97 -6.00
N PRO A 53 7.47 1.44 -6.53
CA PRO A 53 7.49 0.08 -7.07
C PRO A 53 6.95 -0.94 -6.05
N TYR A 54 5.95 -1.70 -6.47
CA TYR A 54 5.28 -2.70 -5.65
C TYR A 54 5.36 -4.06 -6.33
N VAL A 55 5.70 -5.08 -5.54
CA VAL A 55 5.73 -6.48 -5.95
C VAL A 55 4.82 -7.27 -5.03
N HIS A 56 3.89 -8.00 -5.63
CA HIS A 56 3.16 -9.04 -4.93
C HIS A 56 4.06 -10.28 -4.87
N SER A 57 4.47 -10.65 -3.66
CA SER A 57 5.25 -11.87 -3.42
C SER A 57 5.06 -12.29 -1.97
N VAL A 58 4.14 -13.24 -1.76
CA VAL A 58 4.29 -14.51 -1.02
C VAL A 58 2.96 -15.24 -1.05
#